data_AF-A0A4R2P023-F1
#
_entry.id   AF-A0A4R2P023-F1
#
_cell.length_a   1.000
_cell.length_b   1.000
_cell.length_c   1.000
_cell.angle_alpha   90.00
_cell.angle_beta   90.00
_cell.angle_gamma   90.00
#
_symmetry.space_group_name_H-M   'P 1'
#
loop_
_entity.id
_entity.type
_entity.pdbx_description
1 polymer ?
#
loop_
_entity_poly.entity_id
_entity_poly.type
_entity_poly.pdbx_seq_one_letter_code
_entity_poly.pdbx_strand_id
1 'polypeptide(L)'
;MTTDRPADTITLRHGVPTPADLYLDGHPLSHLLGWDETLACLDRAIARLFTFFRAAQDRPDRTPLDIFLFEGGWVYAKRDGLAGPVLWLFLLEQLRAGMARRPLARLEIENDLHVPAEFLRAARDELGLVTPDPAGFPAHASAEIRDPRDRMGKWRWLWRSVLRVATTRPDPAVKGAQGRCLLISTASMQKHRYGTLIDDLHHQIGDGTRLIGVHPKERAWASDADYPPGVISAHRGGGPGAVLRAAWIGWRVMRRQRQLAPDMRRVDPVLASMLTYRYPHAFHAALHALCIEALVRRLRPAAFIRNGNYNTPDERRTNWACRRAGVPTIVVTPRSLSTRMPAMPMDYRRERDSLPVGYVVSDERSRALLHDWGVPDRDIALGSLEILAEETPQAPAEPGPVCALILLDNRRVSGTMIRQILDALPATNIRLLVRAHPLTPFSAQPDVLQALEGRDWEDVTGVLMRKVVRPDRTLAFSPCSGAGVDAVRCGAALVWMPYLSSNAPAHMDAIASTGTVCDGASDLPRHTAVLADPAALARQARTDRDTLRAALTPTHTPLVDAVCALIAARQGTPYTRSQDND
;
A
#
# COMPACT_ATOMS: atom_id res chain seq x y z
N MET A 1 46.75 8.07 20.99
CA MET A 1 46.83 7.18 19.81
C MET A 1 45.42 6.70 19.51
N THR A 2 44.76 7.36 18.55
CA THR A 2 43.49 6.90 17.99
C THR A 2 43.79 5.76 17.02
N THR A 3 43.35 4.55 17.37
CA THR A 3 43.38 3.42 16.44
C THR A 3 42.34 3.68 15.35
N ASP A 4 42.80 4.12 14.17
CA ASP A 4 42.01 4.15 12.94
C ASP A 4 41.56 2.70 12.64
N ARG A 5 40.35 2.37 13.05
CA ARG A 5 39.65 1.24 12.42
C ARG A 5 39.48 1.60 10.94
N PRO A 6 39.84 0.71 10.00
CA PRO A 6 39.58 0.96 8.60
C PRO A 6 38.08 1.21 8.42
N ALA A 7 37.73 2.31 7.76
CA ALA A 7 36.34 2.67 7.55
C ALA A 7 35.67 1.61 6.66
N ASP A 8 34.48 1.18 7.06
CA ASP A 8 33.87 -0.01 6.49
C ASP A 8 33.13 0.26 5.19
N THR A 9 33.05 -0.79 4.37
CA THR A 9 32.25 -0.81 3.15
C THR A 9 30.85 -1.32 3.47
N ILE A 10 29.85 -0.52 3.14
CA ILE A 10 28.44 -0.91 3.21
C ILE A 10 27.95 -1.26 1.81
N THR A 11 27.28 -2.40 1.67
CA THR A 11 26.74 -2.83 0.38
C THR A 11 25.23 -2.62 0.35
N LEU A 12 24.74 -1.88 -0.63
CA LEU A 12 23.32 -1.87 -0.98
C LEU A 12 23.02 -3.09 -1.85
N ARG A 13 22.12 -3.95 -1.37
CA ARG A 13 21.70 -5.19 -2.04
C ARG A 13 20.22 -5.17 -2.31
N HIS A 14 19.74 -6.07 -3.15
CA HIS A 14 18.33 -6.39 -3.22
C HIS A 14 17.83 -6.82 -1.83
N GLY A 15 17.05 -5.94 -1.21
CA GLY A 15 16.32 -6.25 0.00
C GLY A 15 15.26 -7.30 -0.32
N VAL A 16 14.92 -8.14 0.63
CA VAL A 16 13.84 -9.11 0.47
C VAL A 16 13.00 -8.90 1.71
N PRO A 17 11.85 -8.20 1.63
CA PRO A 17 10.92 -7.94 0.52
C PRO A 17 11.00 -6.54 -0.12
N THR A 18 11.85 -5.62 0.35
CA THR A 18 12.00 -4.30 -0.31
C THR A 18 12.70 -4.41 -1.67
N PRO A 19 12.74 -3.33 -2.45
CA PRO A 19 13.61 -3.26 -3.62
C PRO A 19 15.10 -3.28 -3.30
N ALA A 20 15.48 -2.72 -2.14
CA ALA A 20 16.85 -2.56 -1.71
C ALA A 20 16.94 -2.59 -0.17
N ASP A 21 18.09 -3.02 0.36
CA ASP A 21 18.44 -2.96 1.78
C ASP A 21 19.96 -2.83 1.95
N LEU A 22 20.40 -2.37 3.11
CA LEU A 22 21.80 -2.08 3.42
C LEU A 22 22.42 -3.22 4.22
N TYR A 23 23.58 -3.68 3.80
CA TYR A 23 24.32 -4.77 4.43
C TYR A 23 25.71 -4.33 4.86
N LEU A 24 26.05 -4.60 6.11
CA LEU A 24 27.38 -4.43 6.67
C LEU A 24 27.86 -5.78 7.21
N ASP A 25 29.06 -6.20 6.82
CA ASP A 25 29.66 -7.48 7.22
C ASP A 25 28.75 -8.70 6.98
N GLY A 26 27.97 -8.68 5.89
CA GLY A 26 27.05 -9.76 5.52
C GLY A 26 25.72 -9.76 6.28
N HIS A 27 25.50 -8.81 7.20
CA HIS A 27 24.26 -8.68 7.97
C HIS A 27 23.50 -7.40 7.58
N PRO A 28 22.15 -7.40 7.64
CA PRO A 28 21.37 -6.18 7.47
C PRO A 28 21.81 -5.10 8.46
N LEU A 29 21.89 -3.85 8.02
CA LEU A 29 22.32 -2.72 8.86
C LEU A 29 21.41 -2.54 10.09
N SER A 30 20.14 -2.92 9.97
CA SER A 30 19.19 -2.95 11.09
C SER A 30 19.66 -3.79 12.28
N HIS A 31 20.49 -4.81 12.08
CA HIS A 31 21.08 -5.59 13.18
C HIS A 31 22.05 -4.75 14.02
N LEU A 32 22.87 -3.93 13.36
CA LEU A 32 23.80 -3.02 14.04
C LEU A 32 23.06 -1.87 14.73
N LEU A 33 22.03 -1.34 14.09
CA LEU A 33 21.22 -0.24 14.62
C LEU A 33 20.32 -0.69 15.78
N GLY A 34 19.89 -1.95 15.77
CA GLY A 34 18.79 -2.40 16.59
C GLY A 34 17.45 -1.86 16.08
N TRP A 35 16.37 -2.47 16.57
CA TRP A 35 15.03 -2.19 16.07
C TRP A 35 14.59 -0.75 16.34
N ASP A 36 14.82 -0.22 17.54
CA ASP A 36 14.38 1.12 17.92
C ASP A 36 14.99 2.21 17.04
N GLU A 37 16.30 2.15 16.78
CA GLU A 37 16.96 3.12 15.89
C GLU A 37 16.52 2.91 14.43
N THR A 38 16.27 1.67 14.01
CA THR A 38 15.71 1.39 12.68
C THR A 38 14.33 2.03 12.52
N LEU A 39 13.46 1.97 13.54
CA LEU A 39 12.18 2.66 13.55
C LEU A 39 12.35 4.18 13.52
N ALA A 40 13.28 4.71 14.31
CA ALA A 40 13.58 6.14 14.34
C ALA A 40 14.07 6.66 12.97
N CYS A 41 14.83 5.84 12.21
CA CYS A 41 15.22 6.16 10.84
C CYS A 41 14.00 6.31 9.92
N LEU A 42 13.00 5.41 10.05
CA LEU A 42 11.76 5.51 9.29
C LEU A 42 10.97 6.77 9.66
N ASP A 43 10.85 7.06 10.96
CA ASP A 43 10.14 8.26 11.44
C ASP A 43 10.80 9.55 10.91
N ARG A 44 12.15 9.62 10.90
CA ARG A 44 12.89 10.74 10.28
C ARG A 44 12.65 10.84 8.77
N ALA A 45 12.65 9.72 8.05
CA ALA A 45 12.37 9.69 6.63
C ALA A 45 10.94 10.16 6.30
N ILE A 46 9.94 9.73 7.10
CA ILE A 46 8.55 10.18 6.99
C ILE A 46 8.46 11.68 7.30
N ALA A 47 9.13 12.15 8.36
CA ALA A 47 9.13 13.57 8.74
C ALA A 47 9.71 14.46 7.63
N ARG A 48 10.83 14.06 7.00
CA ARG A 48 11.38 14.75 5.82
C ARG A 48 10.38 14.81 4.68
N LEU A 49 9.78 13.66 4.35
CA LEU A 49 8.75 13.57 3.31
C LEU A 49 7.58 14.50 3.58
N PHE A 50 7.11 14.53 4.83
CA PHE A 50 5.94 15.30 5.24
C PHE A 50 6.22 16.78 5.24
N THR A 51 7.41 17.18 5.69
CA THR A 51 7.89 18.56 5.63
C THR A 51 7.92 19.05 4.19
N PHE A 52 8.47 18.26 3.27
CA PHE A 52 8.49 18.57 1.85
C PHE A 52 7.07 18.72 1.27
N PHE A 53 6.18 17.78 1.55
CA PHE A 53 4.81 17.87 1.03
C PHE A 53 4.01 19.01 1.64
N ARG A 54 4.13 19.28 2.94
CA ARG A 54 3.47 20.43 3.60
C ARG A 54 3.94 21.75 3.00
N ALA A 55 5.24 21.93 2.83
CA ALA A 55 5.79 23.12 2.20
C ALA A 55 5.22 23.37 0.79
N ALA A 56 4.87 22.31 0.07
CA ALA A 56 4.26 22.42 -1.24
C ALA A 56 2.72 22.60 -1.21
N GLN A 57 2.03 21.99 -0.23
CA GLN A 57 0.56 22.04 -0.11
C GLN A 57 0.06 23.32 0.57
N ASP A 58 0.81 23.87 1.52
CA ASP A 58 0.42 25.02 2.32
C ASP A 58 0.80 26.36 1.68
N ARG A 59 1.16 26.35 0.39
CA ARG A 59 1.49 27.57 -0.34
C ARG A 59 0.25 28.45 -0.56
N PRO A 60 0.36 29.78 -0.40
CA PRO A 60 -0.77 30.69 -0.60
C PRO A 60 -1.23 30.77 -2.06
N ASP A 61 -0.35 30.46 -3.02
CA ASP A 61 -0.61 30.52 -4.45
C ASP A 61 -1.04 29.17 -5.07
N ARG A 62 -1.48 28.22 -4.23
CA ARG A 62 -1.88 26.87 -4.65
C ARG A 62 -3.10 26.90 -5.58
N THR A 63 -3.11 26.01 -6.57
CA THR A 63 -4.27 25.78 -7.45
C THR A 63 -4.87 24.39 -7.25
N PRO A 64 -6.14 24.14 -7.64
CA PRO A 64 -6.72 22.80 -7.62
C PRO A 64 -5.98 21.78 -8.51
N LEU A 65 -5.23 22.25 -9.51
CA LEU A 65 -4.43 21.40 -10.41
C LEU A 65 -3.11 20.96 -9.78
N ASP A 66 -2.70 21.59 -8.67
CA ASP A 66 -1.46 21.25 -7.97
C ASP A 66 -1.49 19.82 -7.42
N ILE A 67 -2.68 19.21 -7.29
CA ILE A 67 -2.84 17.78 -7.01
C ILE A 67 -2.02 16.89 -7.97
N PHE A 68 -1.95 17.26 -9.25
CA PHE A 68 -1.21 16.52 -10.27
C PHE A 68 0.30 16.74 -10.22
N LEU A 69 0.76 17.80 -9.54
CA LEU A 69 2.19 17.99 -9.30
C LEU A 69 2.69 16.83 -8.42
N PHE A 70 2.03 16.60 -7.30
CA PHE A 70 2.49 15.61 -6.31
C PHE A 70 2.32 14.18 -6.78
N GLU A 71 1.21 13.90 -7.46
CA GLU A 71 0.89 12.58 -7.95
C GLU A 71 1.76 12.17 -9.15
N GLY A 72 2.15 13.14 -10.00
CA GLY A 72 3.03 12.90 -11.14
C GLY A 72 4.41 12.34 -10.73
N GLY A 73 4.95 12.77 -9.59
CA GLY A 73 6.19 12.26 -9.02
C GLY A 73 6.01 10.90 -8.33
N TRP A 74 4.95 10.74 -7.54
CA TRP A 74 4.73 9.55 -6.71
C TRP A 74 4.28 8.31 -7.51
N VAL A 75 3.47 8.48 -8.57
CA VAL A 75 3.03 7.36 -9.43
C VAL A 75 4.20 6.68 -10.11
N TYR A 76 5.19 7.46 -10.56
CA TYR A 76 6.36 6.93 -11.24
C TYR A 76 7.40 6.40 -10.25
N ALA A 77 7.61 7.07 -9.12
CA ALA A 77 8.43 6.54 -8.03
C ALA A 77 7.94 5.17 -7.52
N LYS A 78 6.64 4.82 -7.63
CA LYS A 78 6.12 3.47 -7.36
C LYS A 78 6.17 2.50 -8.55
N ARG A 79 6.22 3.01 -9.79
CA ARG A 79 6.17 2.19 -11.02
C ARG A 79 7.50 1.52 -11.34
N ASP A 80 8.60 2.13 -10.89
CA ASP A 80 9.96 1.71 -11.24
C ASP A 80 10.54 0.69 -10.25
N GLY A 81 9.68 -0.02 -9.51
CA GLY A 81 10.13 -1.00 -8.53
C GLY A 81 10.91 -0.38 -7.37
N LEU A 82 10.89 0.94 -7.20
CA LEU A 82 11.42 1.65 -6.04
C LEU A 82 10.31 1.66 -4.98
N ALA A 83 10.61 1.46 -3.70
CA ALA A 83 9.61 1.54 -2.63
C ALA A 83 9.26 3.00 -2.27
N GLY A 84 9.18 3.86 -3.30
CA GLY A 84 8.94 5.28 -3.20
C GLY A 84 10.12 6.07 -2.64
N PRO A 85 10.02 7.41 -2.60
CA PRO A 85 11.03 8.28 -2.00
C PRO A 85 11.28 7.96 -0.52
N VAL A 86 10.27 7.42 0.19
CA VAL A 86 10.39 7.03 1.60
C VAL A 86 11.43 5.94 1.81
N LEU A 87 11.50 4.92 0.95
CA LEU A 87 12.56 3.91 1.08
C LEU A 87 13.94 4.55 0.98
N TRP A 88 14.17 5.38 -0.03
CA TRP A 88 15.50 5.95 -0.26
C TRP A 88 15.90 6.91 0.85
N LEU A 89 14.95 7.70 1.36
CA LEU A 89 15.16 8.49 2.57
C LEU A 89 15.42 7.59 3.79
N PHE A 90 14.67 6.51 3.96
CA PHE A 90 14.85 5.57 5.07
C PHE A 90 16.25 4.95 5.06
N LEU A 91 16.72 4.49 3.90
CA LEU A 91 18.09 3.98 3.74
C LEU A 91 19.14 5.06 3.99
N LEU A 92 18.88 6.30 3.58
CA LEU A 92 19.78 7.43 3.84
C LEU A 92 19.85 7.77 5.34
N GLU A 93 18.71 7.75 6.04
CA GLU A 93 18.66 7.94 7.50
C GLU A 93 19.32 6.77 8.25
N GLN A 94 19.22 5.54 7.73
CA GLN A 94 19.95 4.39 8.26
C GLN A 94 21.46 4.52 8.06
N LEU A 95 21.93 4.96 6.89
CA LEU A 95 23.35 5.24 6.65
C LEU A 95 23.87 6.28 7.65
N ARG A 96 23.13 7.38 7.83
CA ARG A 96 23.46 8.42 8.81
C ARG A 96 23.55 7.85 10.24
N ALA A 97 22.59 7.04 10.66
CA ALA A 97 22.60 6.40 11.97
C ALA A 97 23.75 5.38 12.10
N GLY A 98 24.05 4.64 11.04
CA GLY A 98 25.13 3.67 10.98
C GLY A 98 26.49 4.35 11.16
N MET A 99 26.72 5.46 10.46
CA MET A 99 27.93 6.28 10.59
C MET A 99 28.16 6.81 12.00
N ALA A 100 27.09 7.13 12.74
CA ALA A 100 27.19 7.55 14.14
C ALA A 100 27.65 6.43 15.07
N ARG A 101 27.48 5.16 14.68
CA ARG A 101 27.92 3.98 15.46
C ARG A 101 29.26 3.42 15.00
N ARG A 102 29.52 3.45 13.70
CA ARG A 102 30.68 2.84 13.07
C ARG A 102 31.08 3.64 11.83
N PRO A 103 32.37 4.02 11.66
CA PRO A 103 32.81 4.75 10.48
C PRO A 103 32.53 3.96 9.19
N LEU A 104 31.73 4.54 8.29
CA LEU A 104 31.49 4.02 6.95
C LEU A 104 32.21 4.91 5.94
N ALA A 105 32.98 4.32 5.02
CA ALA A 105 33.70 5.09 3.99
C ALA A 105 33.06 4.98 2.61
N ARG A 106 32.49 3.82 2.28
CA ARG A 106 32.11 3.49 0.91
C ARG A 106 30.76 2.81 0.87
N LEU A 107 29.92 3.26 -0.07
CA LEU A 107 28.71 2.58 -0.47
C LEU A 107 29.01 1.78 -1.75
N GLU A 108 28.82 0.47 -1.71
CA GLU A 108 28.84 -0.40 -2.88
C GLU A 108 27.42 -0.80 -3.26
N ILE A 109 27.22 -1.14 -4.53
CA ILE A 109 25.91 -1.51 -5.08
C ILE A 109 26.06 -2.92 -5.66
N GLU A 110 25.18 -3.82 -5.26
CA GLU A 110 25.07 -5.15 -5.84
C GLU A 110 24.86 -5.06 -7.37
N ASN A 111 25.49 -5.97 -8.11
CA ASN A 111 25.33 -6.02 -9.56
C ASN A 111 23.84 -6.08 -9.94
N ASP A 112 23.46 -5.36 -10.99
CA ASP A 112 22.08 -5.26 -11.51
C ASP A 112 21.07 -4.55 -10.59
N LEU A 113 21.46 -4.12 -9.37
CA LEU A 113 20.60 -3.31 -8.52
C LEU A 113 20.49 -1.88 -9.06
N HIS A 114 19.26 -1.51 -9.40
CA HIS A 114 18.96 -0.16 -9.85
C HIS A 114 18.80 0.82 -8.68
N VAL A 115 19.59 1.90 -8.68
CA VAL A 115 19.61 2.91 -7.62
C VAL A 115 19.37 4.31 -8.21
N PRO A 116 18.48 5.15 -7.64
CA PRO A 116 18.32 6.52 -8.08
C PRO A 116 19.61 7.32 -7.91
N ALA A 117 20.02 8.04 -8.96
CA ALA A 117 21.16 8.96 -8.89
C ALA A 117 20.98 9.99 -7.76
N GLU A 118 19.75 10.37 -7.45
CA GLU A 118 19.39 11.25 -6.33
C GLU A 118 19.83 10.68 -4.97
N PHE A 119 19.66 9.36 -4.76
CA PHE A 119 20.09 8.71 -3.53
C PHE A 119 21.62 8.65 -3.43
N LEU A 120 22.31 8.31 -4.53
CA LEU A 120 23.79 8.26 -4.54
C LEU A 120 24.41 9.64 -4.32
N ARG A 121 23.86 10.68 -4.95
CA ARG A 121 24.27 12.06 -4.69
C ARG A 121 24.00 12.45 -3.25
N ALA A 122 22.86 12.10 -2.69
CA ALA A 122 22.57 12.37 -1.27
C ALA A 122 23.54 11.65 -0.34
N ALA A 123 23.84 10.37 -0.59
CA ALA A 123 24.80 9.61 0.21
C ALA A 123 26.21 10.22 0.15
N ARG A 124 26.62 10.73 -1.01
CA ARG A 124 27.90 11.43 -1.17
C ARG A 124 27.89 12.83 -0.54
N ASP A 125 26.89 13.64 -0.86
CA ASP A 125 26.86 15.08 -0.55
C ASP A 125 26.37 15.34 0.89
N GLU A 126 25.41 14.57 1.41
CA GLU A 126 24.92 14.69 2.80
C GLU A 126 25.77 13.89 3.80
N LEU A 127 26.33 12.74 3.40
CA LEU A 127 27.00 11.82 4.33
C LEU A 127 28.50 11.62 4.06
N GLY A 128 29.05 12.20 2.99
CA GLY A 128 30.50 12.10 2.69
C GLY A 128 30.97 10.72 2.23
N LEU A 129 30.06 9.82 1.85
CA LEU A 129 30.43 8.48 1.40
C LEU A 129 31.04 8.50 -0.01
N VAL A 130 32.05 7.65 -0.23
CA VAL A 130 32.48 7.30 -1.58
C VAL A 130 31.39 6.45 -2.22
N THR A 131 30.76 6.98 -3.26
CA THR A 131 29.70 6.28 -4.02
C THR A 131 30.17 5.99 -5.45
N PRO A 132 29.57 5.00 -6.13
CA PRO A 132 29.70 4.88 -7.59
C PRO A 132 29.27 6.17 -8.28
N ASP A 133 29.80 6.40 -9.48
CA ASP A 133 29.47 7.60 -10.26
C ASP A 133 27.95 7.66 -10.53
N PRO A 134 27.25 8.70 -10.01
CA PRO A 134 25.82 8.87 -10.27
C PRO A 134 25.47 9.16 -11.74
N ALA A 135 26.43 9.29 -12.65
CA ALA A 135 26.20 9.34 -14.10
C ALA A 135 26.17 7.93 -14.74
N GLY A 136 26.84 6.96 -14.13
CA GLY A 136 26.72 5.53 -14.49
C GLY A 136 25.40 4.91 -14.07
N PHE A 137 24.71 5.57 -13.14
CA PHE A 137 23.32 5.32 -12.80
C PHE A 137 22.48 6.40 -13.48
N PRO A 138 21.41 6.08 -14.18
CA PRO A 138 20.72 7.09 -14.95
C PRO A 138 20.06 8.10 -14.02
N ALA A 139 20.57 9.34 -14.03
CA ALA A 139 19.80 10.47 -13.57
C ALA A 139 18.50 10.44 -14.37
N HIS A 140 17.36 10.30 -13.70
CA HIS A 140 16.05 10.09 -14.34
C HIS A 140 15.72 8.67 -14.82
N ALA A 141 16.34 7.64 -14.24
CA ALA A 141 15.86 6.28 -14.33
C ALA A 141 14.48 6.02 -13.73
N SER A 142 13.86 7.06 -13.16
CA SER A 142 12.43 7.20 -12.85
C SER A 142 11.47 7.07 -14.07
N ALA A 143 11.98 6.51 -15.17
CA ALA A 143 11.31 5.80 -16.26
C ALA A 143 12.35 5.33 -17.32
N GLU A 144 13.44 4.66 -16.95
CA GLU A 144 14.25 3.92 -17.94
C GLU A 144 13.56 2.60 -18.31
N ILE A 145 13.36 2.14 -19.54
CA ILE A 145 13.82 2.51 -20.89
C ILE A 145 15.35 2.71 -20.97
N ARG A 146 16.04 1.65 -21.40
CA ARG A 146 17.50 1.48 -21.36
C ARG A 146 18.24 2.20 -22.51
N ASP A 147 17.56 2.95 -23.39
CA ASP A 147 18.15 3.46 -24.65
C ASP A 147 17.81 4.96 -24.93
N PRO A 148 18.78 5.80 -25.34
CA PRO A 148 18.56 7.16 -25.86
C PRO A 148 17.45 7.29 -26.93
N ARG A 149 17.17 6.24 -27.70
CA ARG A 149 16.05 6.15 -28.65
C ARG A 149 14.67 6.23 -27.97
N ASP A 150 14.58 6.07 -26.66
CA ASP A 150 13.34 6.11 -25.92
C ASP A 150 12.83 7.52 -25.55
N ARG A 151 13.60 8.59 -25.86
CA ARG A 151 13.01 9.94 -25.98
C ARG A 151 11.85 9.91 -26.98
N MET A 152 12.02 9.19 -28.09
CA MET A 152 10.96 8.88 -29.05
C MET A 152 9.88 7.98 -28.43
N GLY A 153 10.25 7.05 -27.54
CA GLY A 153 9.35 6.20 -26.77
C GLY A 153 8.33 6.96 -25.92
N LYS A 154 8.73 7.96 -25.13
CA LYS A 154 7.79 8.76 -24.29
C LYS A 154 6.74 9.48 -25.12
N TRP A 155 7.15 10.05 -26.25
CA TRP A 155 6.24 10.70 -27.20
C TRP A 155 5.39 9.69 -27.98
N ARG A 156 5.93 8.51 -28.29
CA ARG A 156 5.18 7.39 -28.88
C ARG A 156 4.07 6.91 -27.94
N TRP A 157 4.33 6.78 -26.65
CA TRP A 157 3.32 6.38 -25.66
C TRP A 157 2.29 7.47 -25.40
N LEU A 158 2.72 8.73 -25.39
CA LEU A 158 1.81 9.88 -25.34
C LEU A 158 0.90 9.89 -26.57
N TRP A 159 1.45 9.75 -27.77
CA TRP A 159 0.69 9.67 -29.02
C TRP A 159 -0.27 8.49 -29.05
N ARG A 160 0.16 7.30 -28.60
CA ARG A 160 -0.73 6.14 -28.46
C ARG A 160 -1.88 6.39 -27.49
N SER A 161 -1.62 7.10 -26.39
CA SER A 161 -2.66 7.49 -25.42
C SER A 161 -3.64 8.48 -26.02
N VAL A 162 -3.13 9.48 -26.76
CA VAL A 162 -3.93 10.45 -27.51
C VAL A 162 -4.83 9.70 -28.51
N LEU A 163 -4.23 8.87 -29.37
CA LEU A 163 -4.96 8.13 -30.40
C LEU A 163 -6.01 7.21 -29.78
N ARG A 164 -5.65 6.43 -28.76
CA ARG A 164 -6.60 5.56 -28.04
C ARG A 164 -7.73 6.39 -27.46
N VAL A 165 -7.46 7.32 -26.55
CA VAL A 165 -8.53 8.06 -25.85
C VAL A 165 -9.41 8.86 -26.82
N ALA A 166 -8.80 9.52 -27.81
CA ALA A 166 -9.55 10.32 -28.79
C ALA A 166 -10.47 9.48 -29.68
N THR A 167 -10.10 8.24 -30.00
CA THR A 167 -10.87 7.34 -30.87
C THR A 167 -11.72 6.32 -30.11
N THR A 168 -11.48 6.13 -28.81
CA THR A 168 -12.26 5.18 -28.00
C THR A 168 -13.72 5.58 -27.92
N ARG A 169 -14.59 4.58 -28.05
CA ARG A 169 -16.02 4.71 -27.81
C ARG A 169 -16.33 4.40 -26.34
N PRO A 170 -17.42 4.95 -25.78
CA PRO A 170 -17.91 4.54 -24.47
C PRO A 170 -18.22 3.04 -24.45
N ASP A 171 -17.95 2.41 -23.32
CA ASP A 171 -18.27 0.99 -23.14
C ASP A 171 -19.80 0.77 -23.20
N PRO A 172 -20.32 -0.14 -24.06
CA PRO A 172 -21.75 -0.44 -24.12
C PRO A 172 -22.33 -0.88 -22.76
N ALA A 173 -21.54 -1.57 -21.93
CA ALA A 173 -21.97 -2.04 -20.61
C ALA A 173 -22.31 -0.88 -19.64
N VAL A 174 -21.77 0.33 -19.88
CA VAL A 174 -22.04 1.54 -19.08
C VAL A 174 -23.50 1.96 -19.18
N LYS A 175 -24.14 1.83 -20.35
CA LYS A 175 -25.54 2.24 -20.53
C LYS A 175 -26.51 1.42 -19.65
N GLY A 176 -26.24 0.13 -19.49
CA GLY A 176 -27.09 -0.76 -18.69
C GLY A 176 -26.91 -0.60 -17.18
N ALA A 177 -25.95 0.21 -16.70
CA ALA A 177 -25.64 0.38 -15.28
C ALA A 177 -25.92 1.81 -14.75
N GLN A 178 -26.42 2.70 -15.61
CA GLN A 178 -26.60 4.10 -15.29
C GLN A 178 -27.55 4.31 -14.10
N GLY A 179 -27.10 5.04 -13.08
CA GLY A 179 -27.86 5.33 -11.86
C GLY A 179 -28.08 4.13 -10.94
N ARG A 180 -27.59 2.94 -11.29
CA ARG A 180 -27.76 1.68 -10.55
C ARG A 180 -26.43 0.97 -10.37
N CYS A 181 -25.40 1.71 -9.96
CA CYS A 181 -24.09 1.13 -9.75
C CYS A 181 -23.30 1.78 -8.61
N LEU A 182 -22.33 1.01 -8.12
CA LEU A 182 -21.24 1.49 -7.27
C LEU A 182 -19.93 1.32 -8.05
N LEU A 183 -19.04 2.30 -7.92
CA LEU A 183 -17.68 2.17 -8.42
C LEU A 183 -16.78 1.62 -7.33
N ILE A 184 -15.89 0.69 -7.68
CA ILE A 184 -14.94 0.11 -6.73
C ILE A 184 -13.53 0.15 -7.31
N SER A 185 -12.53 0.57 -6.53
CA SER A 185 -11.12 0.50 -6.93
C SER A 185 -10.71 -0.96 -7.14
N THR A 186 -10.15 -1.33 -8.31
CA THR A 186 -9.74 -2.74 -8.55
C THR A 186 -8.62 -3.21 -7.61
N ALA A 187 -7.81 -2.29 -7.10
CA ALA A 187 -6.84 -2.59 -6.05
C ALA A 187 -7.53 -3.11 -4.78
N SER A 188 -8.80 -2.77 -4.57
CA SER A 188 -9.62 -3.32 -3.48
C SER A 188 -10.07 -4.75 -3.82
N MET A 189 -10.55 -5.01 -5.05
CA MET A 189 -10.95 -6.37 -5.44
C MET A 189 -9.80 -7.38 -5.36
N GLN A 190 -8.57 -6.94 -5.63
CA GLN A 190 -7.38 -7.79 -5.58
C GLN A 190 -6.80 -8.00 -4.16
N LYS A 191 -7.27 -7.25 -3.16
CA LYS A 191 -6.77 -7.35 -1.78
C LYS A 191 -7.64 -8.32 -0.98
N HIS A 192 -6.98 -9.28 -0.32
CA HIS A 192 -7.58 -10.38 0.45
C HIS A 192 -8.88 -10.07 1.20
N ARG A 193 -8.92 -8.97 1.96
CA ARG A 193 -10.03 -8.65 2.85
C ARG A 193 -11.09 -7.76 2.19
N TYR A 194 -10.70 -7.03 1.16
CA TYR A 194 -11.61 -6.17 0.41
C TYR A 194 -12.43 -6.96 -0.60
N GLY A 195 -11.88 -8.02 -1.20
CA GLY A 195 -12.66 -8.93 -2.07
C GLY A 195 -13.92 -9.44 -1.36
N THR A 196 -13.78 -10.02 -0.17
CA THR A 196 -14.91 -10.47 0.65
C THR A 196 -15.91 -9.37 0.97
N LEU A 197 -15.44 -8.19 1.42
CA LEU A 197 -16.34 -7.07 1.70
C LEU A 197 -17.16 -6.68 0.46
N ILE A 198 -16.53 -6.70 -0.72
CA ILE A 198 -17.18 -6.37 -1.98
C ILE A 198 -18.20 -7.44 -2.39
N ASP A 199 -17.89 -8.72 -2.17
CA ASP A 199 -18.83 -9.83 -2.41
C ASP A 199 -20.04 -9.75 -1.46
N ASP A 200 -19.81 -9.50 -0.18
CA ASP A 200 -20.87 -9.33 0.83
C ASP A 200 -21.73 -8.11 0.51
N LEU A 201 -21.09 -6.99 0.11
CA LEU A 201 -21.80 -5.82 -0.39
C LEU A 201 -22.68 -6.23 -1.56
N HIS A 202 -22.15 -6.87 -2.60
CA HIS A 202 -22.93 -7.32 -3.77
C HIS A 202 -24.16 -8.14 -3.38
N HIS A 203 -23.98 -9.10 -2.47
CA HIS A 203 -25.07 -9.96 -2.00
C HIS A 203 -26.18 -9.18 -1.30
N GLN A 204 -25.82 -8.19 -0.47
CA GLN A 204 -26.81 -7.41 0.31
C GLN A 204 -27.55 -6.34 -0.49
N ILE A 205 -26.88 -5.62 -1.40
CA ILE A 205 -27.57 -4.66 -2.30
C ILE A 205 -28.37 -5.35 -3.41
N GLY A 206 -28.15 -6.65 -3.62
CA GLY A 206 -28.84 -7.48 -4.60
C GLY A 206 -28.53 -7.14 -6.06
N ASP A 207 -29.14 -7.89 -6.97
CA ASP A 207 -28.87 -7.83 -8.42
C ASP A 207 -29.30 -6.50 -9.07
N GLY A 208 -30.06 -5.67 -8.35
CA GLY A 208 -30.52 -4.36 -8.81
C GLY A 208 -29.43 -3.29 -8.90
N THR A 209 -28.28 -3.49 -8.23
CA THR A 209 -27.14 -2.56 -8.22
C THR A 209 -25.87 -3.24 -8.72
N ARG A 210 -25.31 -2.74 -9.82
CA ARG A 210 -24.10 -3.32 -10.43
C ARG A 210 -22.84 -2.79 -9.74
N LEU A 211 -21.93 -3.68 -9.40
CA LEU A 211 -20.58 -3.32 -8.95
C LEU A 211 -19.66 -3.19 -10.16
N ILE A 212 -19.02 -2.03 -10.31
CA ILE A 212 -18.13 -1.73 -11.43
C ILE A 212 -16.74 -1.42 -10.91
N GLY A 213 -15.80 -2.29 -11.24
CA GLY A 213 -14.38 -2.10 -10.99
C GLY A 213 -13.80 -0.99 -11.86
N VAL A 214 -13.11 -0.02 -11.25
CA VAL A 214 -12.31 0.99 -11.95
C VAL A 214 -10.84 0.66 -11.75
N HIS A 215 -10.14 0.36 -12.84
CA HIS A 215 -8.73 0.00 -12.75
C HIS A 215 -7.85 1.26 -12.68
N PRO A 216 -7.17 1.51 -11.54
CA PRO A 216 -6.42 2.74 -11.33
C PRO A 216 -5.14 2.83 -12.17
N LYS A 217 -4.62 1.69 -12.63
CA LYS A 217 -3.24 1.57 -13.14
C LYS A 217 -3.13 1.25 -14.64
N GLU A 218 -4.18 1.46 -15.43
CA GLU A 218 -4.00 1.26 -16.86
C GLU A 218 -3.23 2.39 -17.52
N ARG A 219 -2.14 1.98 -18.17
CA ARG A 219 -1.48 2.73 -19.21
C ARG A 219 -2.55 3.17 -20.21
N ALA A 220 -2.73 4.48 -20.42
CA ALA A 220 -3.73 5.01 -21.34
C ALA A 220 -3.55 4.49 -22.79
N TRP A 221 -2.44 3.84 -23.09
CA TRP A 221 -2.13 3.17 -24.36
C TRP A 221 -2.23 1.63 -24.36
N ALA A 222 -2.54 0.97 -23.22
CA ALA A 222 -2.72 -0.48 -23.17
C ALA A 222 -3.96 -0.95 -23.95
N SER A 223 -4.08 -2.25 -24.21
CA SER A 223 -5.32 -2.81 -24.77
C SER A 223 -6.42 -2.84 -23.71
N ASP A 224 -7.69 -2.87 -24.12
CA ASP A 224 -8.81 -3.23 -23.23
C ASP A 224 -9.06 -4.75 -23.18
N ALA A 225 -8.22 -5.54 -23.86
CA ALA A 225 -8.27 -7.00 -23.75
C ALA A 225 -7.89 -7.43 -22.32
N ASP A 226 -8.44 -8.56 -21.88
CA ASP A 226 -8.08 -9.22 -20.62
C ASP A 226 -8.56 -8.55 -19.33
N TYR A 227 -9.46 -7.56 -19.43
CA TYR A 227 -10.18 -7.09 -18.24
C TYR A 227 -11.10 -8.18 -17.68
N PRO A 228 -11.03 -8.47 -16.36
CA PRO A 228 -11.99 -9.37 -15.74
C PRO A 228 -13.42 -8.85 -15.89
N PRO A 229 -14.43 -9.75 -15.91
CA PRO A 229 -15.83 -9.36 -15.88
C PRO A 229 -16.11 -8.36 -14.75
N GLY A 230 -16.90 -7.32 -15.05
CA GLY A 230 -17.24 -6.27 -14.08
C GLY A 230 -16.18 -5.17 -13.91
N VAL A 231 -15.05 -5.23 -14.60
CA VAL A 231 -14.01 -4.18 -14.59
C VAL A 231 -14.02 -3.40 -15.89
N ILE A 232 -13.95 -2.07 -15.78
CA ILE A 232 -13.91 -1.18 -16.94
C ILE A 232 -12.63 -0.34 -16.99
N SER A 233 -12.20 -0.08 -18.22
CA SER A 233 -11.14 0.87 -18.51
C SER A 233 -11.63 2.29 -18.31
N ALA A 234 -10.96 3.01 -17.41
CA ALA A 234 -11.21 4.43 -17.14
C ALA A 234 -11.05 5.32 -18.39
N HIS A 235 -10.28 4.88 -19.39
CA HIS A 235 -9.92 5.66 -20.58
C HIS A 235 -10.95 5.56 -21.71
N ARG A 236 -11.90 4.62 -21.63
CA ARG A 236 -12.92 4.41 -22.66
C ARG A 236 -13.92 5.58 -22.73
N GLY A 237 -14.04 6.13 -23.93
CA GLY A 237 -14.99 7.21 -24.21
C GLY A 237 -14.59 8.55 -23.58
N GLY A 238 -13.32 8.75 -23.22
CA GLY A 238 -12.81 10.07 -22.82
C GLY A 238 -12.90 11.09 -23.96
N GLY A 239 -12.63 10.64 -25.19
CA GLY A 239 -12.78 11.43 -26.41
C GLY A 239 -11.73 12.54 -26.57
N PRO A 240 -11.75 13.27 -27.70
CA PRO A 240 -10.75 14.29 -28.03
C PRO A 240 -10.74 15.46 -27.04
N GLY A 241 -11.90 15.81 -26.46
CA GLY A 241 -11.99 16.88 -25.46
C GLY A 241 -11.20 16.59 -24.18
N ALA A 242 -11.16 15.34 -23.71
CA ALA A 242 -10.36 14.95 -22.55
C ALA A 242 -8.85 15.08 -22.85
N VAL A 243 -8.42 14.73 -24.07
CA VAL A 243 -7.03 14.86 -24.51
C VAL A 243 -6.57 16.32 -24.53
N LEU A 244 -7.35 17.21 -25.14
CA LEU A 244 -7.01 18.63 -25.23
C LEU A 244 -6.92 19.28 -23.84
N ARG A 245 -7.87 18.97 -22.96
CA ARG A 245 -7.85 19.46 -21.58
C ARG A 245 -6.68 18.88 -20.78
N ALA A 246 -6.36 17.61 -20.95
CA ALA A 246 -5.20 16.98 -20.31
C ALA A 246 -3.88 17.61 -20.75
N ALA A 247 -3.76 17.96 -22.04
CA ALA A 247 -2.58 18.65 -22.57
C ALA A 247 -2.41 20.04 -21.94
N TRP A 248 -3.50 20.81 -21.86
CA TRP A 248 -3.49 22.12 -21.22
C TRP A 248 -3.17 22.05 -19.71
N ILE A 249 -3.79 21.12 -18.98
CA ILE A 249 -3.47 20.87 -17.56
C ILE A 249 -2.00 20.47 -17.42
N GLY A 250 -1.53 19.50 -18.22
CA GLY A 250 -0.14 19.04 -18.19
C GLY A 250 0.87 20.17 -18.40
N TRP A 251 0.57 21.11 -19.30
CA TRP A 251 1.42 22.27 -19.55
C TRP A 251 1.42 23.24 -18.36
N ARG A 252 0.24 23.56 -17.81
CA ARG A 252 0.12 24.41 -16.61
C ARG A 252 0.88 23.83 -15.42
N VAL A 253 0.70 22.54 -15.16
CA VAL A 253 1.35 21.78 -14.09
C VAL A 253 2.88 21.76 -14.30
N MET A 254 3.37 21.59 -15.53
CA MET A 254 4.82 21.65 -15.81
C MET A 254 5.41 23.05 -15.59
N ARG A 255 4.71 24.11 -16.04
CA ARG A 255 5.14 25.49 -15.81
C ARG A 255 5.18 25.81 -14.32
N ARG A 256 4.13 25.40 -13.61
CA ARG A 256 4.01 25.53 -12.16
C ARG A 256 5.16 24.82 -11.44
N GLN A 257 5.47 23.58 -11.79
CA GLN A 257 6.61 22.86 -11.21
C GLN A 257 7.94 23.61 -11.37
N ARG A 258 8.21 24.18 -12.55
CA ARG A 258 9.45 24.95 -12.78
C ARG A 258 9.54 26.18 -11.89
N GLN A 259 8.41 26.84 -11.65
CA GLN A 259 8.34 27.99 -10.73
C GLN A 259 8.58 27.56 -9.28
N LEU A 260 8.04 26.41 -8.87
CA LEU A 260 8.17 25.89 -7.51
C LEU A 260 9.54 25.23 -7.22
N ALA A 261 10.23 24.76 -8.26
CA ALA A 261 11.43 23.93 -8.10
C ALA A 261 12.54 24.54 -7.22
N PRO A 262 12.88 25.84 -7.32
CA PRO A 262 13.89 26.45 -6.46
C PRO A 262 13.51 26.39 -4.97
N ASP A 263 12.26 26.72 -4.65
CA ASP A 263 11.75 26.69 -3.27
C ASP A 263 11.74 25.26 -2.74
N MET A 264 11.23 24.31 -3.53
CA MET A 264 11.17 22.91 -3.13
C MET A 264 12.57 22.31 -2.88
N ARG A 265 13.57 22.70 -3.68
CA ARG A 265 14.97 22.28 -3.48
C ARG A 265 15.57 22.81 -2.18
N ARG A 266 15.13 23.98 -1.70
CA ARG A 266 15.57 24.52 -0.40
C ARG A 266 14.95 23.75 0.77
N VAL A 267 13.74 23.21 0.59
CA VAL A 267 13.06 22.42 1.62
C VAL A 267 13.73 21.05 1.78
N ASP A 268 13.89 20.31 0.69
CA ASP A 268 14.66 19.07 0.68
C ASP A 268 15.19 18.81 -0.76
N PRO A 269 16.52 18.88 -0.99
CA PRO A 269 17.10 18.77 -2.32
C PRO A 269 16.96 17.35 -2.91
N VAL A 270 16.93 16.33 -2.06
CA VAL A 270 16.78 14.92 -2.46
C VAL A 270 15.38 14.67 -2.97
N LEU A 271 14.37 15.02 -2.16
CA LEU A 271 12.96 14.88 -2.52
C LEU A 271 12.58 15.77 -3.71
N ALA A 272 13.09 17.01 -3.78
CA ALA A 272 12.85 17.89 -4.92
C ALA A 272 13.32 17.25 -6.23
N SER A 273 14.48 16.60 -6.22
CA SER A 273 14.98 15.89 -7.40
C SER A 273 14.16 14.63 -7.70
N MET A 274 13.90 13.79 -6.68
CA MET A 274 13.13 12.54 -6.84
C MET A 274 11.70 12.78 -7.33
N LEU A 275 11.08 13.89 -6.95
CA LEU A 275 9.71 14.26 -7.28
C LEU A 275 9.63 15.22 -8.49
N THR A 276 10.72 15.43 -9.21
CA THR A 276 10.69 16.16 -10.48
C THR A 276 10.11 15.28 -11.61
N TYR A 277 9.05 15.72 -12.27
CA TYR A 277 8.36 14.94 -13.32
C TYR A 277 8.35 15.67 -14.67
N ARG A 278 8.14 14.89 -15.74
CA ARG A 278 8.12 15.40 -17.11
C ARG A 278 6.69 15.63 -17.58
N TYR A 279 6.51 16.45 -18.60
CA TYR A 279 5.21 16.73 -19.21
C TYR A 279 4.35 15.47 -19.47
N PRO A 280 4.86 14.36 -20.03
CA PRO A 280 4.06 13.16 -20.22
C PRO A 280 3.46 12.58 -18.94
N HIS A 281 4.10 12.78 -17.78
CA HIS A 281 3.60 12.29 -16.49
C HIS A 281 2.39 13.11 -16.05
N ALA A 282 2.51 14.44 -16.08
CA ALA A 282 1.42 15.37 -15.76
C ALA A 282 0.24 15.20 -16.74
N PHE A 283 0.54 15.01 -18.02
CA PHE A 283 -0.46 14.73 -19.05
C PHE A 283 -1.23 13.43 -18.76
N HIS A 284 -0.56 12.31 -18.50
CA HIS A 284 -1.25 11.04 -18.23
C HIS A 284 -2.06 11.08 -16.93
N ALA A 285 -1.56 11.76 -15.89
CA ALA A 285 -2.29 11.95 -14.64
C ALA A 285 -3.60 12.73 -14.89
N ALA A 286 -3.51 13.86 -15.60
CA ALA A 286 -4.67 14.66 -15.97
C ALA A 286 -5.63 13.89 -16.91
N LEU A 287 -5.10 13.18 -17.90
CA LEU A 287 -5.89 12.39 -18.85
C LEU A 287 -6.71 11.32 -18.13
N HIS A 288 -6.08 10.58 -17.22
CA HIS A 288 -6.75 9.57 -16.40
C HIS A 288 -7.90 10.18 -15.59
N ALA A 289 -7.64 11.28 -14.86
CA ALA A 289 -8.65 11.94 -14.05
C ALA A 289 -9.84 12.46 -14.88
N LEU A 290 -9.57 13.05 -16.05
CA LEU A 290 -10.61 13.55 -16.96
C LEU A 290 -11.44 12.42 -17.58
N CYS A 291 -10.82 11.29 -17.93
CA CYS A 291 -11.56 10.15 -18.47
C CYS A 291 -12.45 9.50 -17.40
N ILE A 292 -11.95 9.38 -16.15
CA ILE A 292 -12.77 8.96 -15.01
C ILE A 292 -13.92 9.94 -14.79
N GLU A 293 -13.67 11.24 -14.79
CA GLU A 293 -14.73 12.25 -14.62
C GLU A 293 -15.83 12.05 -15.68
N ALA A 294 -15.46 11.85 -16.94
CA ALA A 294 -16.40 11.59 -18.03
C ALA A 294 -17.19 10.29 -17.83
N LEU A 295 -16.51 9.22 -17.41
CA LEU A 295 -17.11 7.92 -17.10
C LEU A 295 -18.12 8.03 -15.95
N VAL A 296 -17.73 8.62 -14.83
CA VAL A 296 -18.54 8.76 -13.63
C VAL A 296 -19.77 9.64 -13.91
N ARG A 297 -19.63 10.73 -14.69
CA ARG A 297 -20.78 11.55 -15.12
C ARG A 297 -21.81 10.78 -15.93
N ARG A 298 -21.38 9.79 -16.72
CA ARG A 298 -22.28 8.92 -17.50
C ARG A 298 -22.93 7.86 -16.63
N LEU A 299 -22.13 7.18 -15.79
CA LEU A 299 -22.62 6.11 -14.92
C LEU A 299 -23.52 6.63 -13.80
N ARG A 300 -23.25 7.83 -13.28
CA ARG A 300 -23.89 8.38 -12.08
C ARG A 300 -23.96 7.36 -10.93
N PRO A 301 -22.83 6.77 -10.54
CA PRO A 301 -22.80 5.79 -9.45
C PRO A 301 -23.24 6.44 -8.14
N ALA A 302 -23.81 5.64 -7.24
CA ALA A 302 -24.23 6.11 -5.92
C ALA A 302 -23.02 6.52 -5.06
N ALA A 303 -21.91 5.80 -5.16
CA ALA A 303 -20.64 6.14 -4.54
C ALA A 303 -19.45 5.47 -5.24
N PHE A 304 -18.25 5.98 -4.97
CA PHE A 304 -16.99 5.31 -5.22
C PHE A 304 -16.42 4.75 -3.92
N ILE A 305 -16.25 3.43 -3.85
CA ILE A 305 -15.69 2.71 -2.71
C ILE A 305 -14.23 2.37 -3.01
N ARG A 306 -13.36 2.69 -2.05
CA ARG A 306 -11.93 2.40 -2.18
C ARG A 306 -11.35 1.91 -0.86
N ASN A 307 -10.23 1.22 -0.97
CA ASN A 307 -9.41 0.90 0.18
C ASN A 307 -8.72 2.17 0.70
N GLY A 308 -8.61 2.30 2.02
CA GLY A 308 -7.90 3.40 2.70
C GLY A 308 -6.37 3.37 2.51
N ASN A 309 -5.87 2.88 1.37
CA ASN A 309 -4.48 3.08 1.02
C ASN A 309 -4.30 4.53 0.59
N TYR A 310 -4.00 5.40 1.54
CA TYR A 310 -3.86 6.82 1.26
C TYR A 310 -2.59 7.16 0.45
N ASN A 311 -1.73 6.16 0.21
CA ASN A 311 -0.49 6.31 -0.53
C ASN A 311 -0.62 5.97 -2.02
N THR A 312 -1.83 5.75 -2.56
CA THR A 312 -2.07 5.49 -3.98
C THR A 312 -2.56 6.77 -4.68
N PRO A 313 -1.71 7.45 -5.47
CA PRO A 313 -2.09 8.66 -6.20
C PRO A 313 -3.27 8.44 -7.15
N ASP A 314 -3.37 7.25 -7.73
CA ASP A 314 -4.44 6.92 -8.66
C ASP A 314 -5.82 7.03 -7.97
N GLU A 315 -5.94 6.62 -6.71
CA GLU A 315 -7.19 6.73 -5.96
C GLU A 315 -7.50 8.17 -5.55
N ARG A 316 -6.46 9.01 -5.36
CA ARG A 316 -6.62 10.45 -5.13
C ARG A 316 -7.09 11.17 -6.41
N ARG A 317 -6.58 10.79 -7.60
CA ARG A 317 -7.12 11.24 -8.91
C ARG A 317 -8.56 10.80 -9.14
N THR A 318 -8.87 9.54 -8.85
CA THR A 318 -10.23 9.02 -8.97
C THR A 318 -11.17 9.78 -8.04
N ASN A 319 -10.75 10.05 -6.79
CA ASN A 319 -11.53 10.85 -5.86
C ASN A 319 -11.75 12.29 -6.38
N TRP A 320 -10.71 12.96 -6.88
CA TRP A 320 -10.82 14.28 -7.51
C TRP A 320 -11.81 14.29 -8.67
N ALA A 321 -11.77 13.25 -9.52
CA ALA A 321 -12.68 13.09 -10.65
C ALA A 321 -14.14 12.84 -10.20
N CYS A 322 -14.34 11.96 -9.20
CA CYS A 322 -15.65 11.67 -8.61
C CYS A 322 -16.25 12.92 -7.96
N ARG A 323 -15.46 13.65 -7.16
CA ARG A 323 -15.85 14.94 -6.54
C ARG A 323 -16.38 15.93 -7.56
N ARG A 324 -15.63 16.15 -8.64
CA ARG A 324 -16.05 17.04 -9.75
C ARG A 324 -17.32 16.56 -10.46
N ALA A 325 -17.52 15.25 -10.50
CA ALA A 325 -18.73 14.63 -11.03
C ALA A 325 -19.92 14.61 -10.04
N GLY A 326 -19.74 15.08 -8.80
CA GLY A 326 -20.76 15.05 -7.75
C GLY A 326 -20.97 13.67 -7.12
N VAL A 327 -20.02 12.75 -7.29
CA VAL A 327 -20.09 11.39 -6.75
C VAL A 327 -19.31 11.31 -5.45
N PRO A 328 -19.95 10.88 -4.33
CA PRO A 328 -19.28 10.74 -3.06
C PRO A 328 -18.27 9.59 -3.12
N THR A 329 -17.11 9.79 -2.50
CA THR A 329 -16.11 8.74 -2.32
C THR A 329 -16.06 8.34 -0.85
N ILE A 330 -16.20 7.04 -0.60
CA ILE A 330 -16.13 6.43 0.73
C ILE A 330 -14.86 5.59 0.80
N VAL A 331 -14.03 5.88 1.78
CA VAL A 331 -12.89 5.03 2.12
C VAL A 331 -13.34 4.00 3.12
N VAL A 332 -13.15 2.73 2.80
CA VAL A 332 -13.30 1.65 3.77
C VAL A 332 -11.92 1.18 4.18
N THR A 333 -11.71 1.01 5.48
CA THR A 333 -10.46 0.56 6.06
C THR A 333 -10.76 -0.57 7.06
N PRO A 334 -10.73 -1.84 6.61
CA PRO A 334 -11.08 -2.97 7.47
C PRO A 334 -9.98 -3.27 8.50
N ARG A 335 -8.80 -2.69 8.32
CA ARG A 335 -7.64 -2.80 9.21
C ARG A 335 -7.43 -1.49 9.94
N SER A 336 -6.84 -1.59 11.13
CA SER A 336 -6.44 -0.44 11.91
C SER A 336 -5.43 0.42 11.14
N LEU A 337 -5.61 1.74 11.20
CA LEU A 337 -4.67 2.70 10.64
C LEU A 337 -3.39 2.71 11.48
N SER A 338 -2.25 2.61 10.80
CA SER A 338 -0.93 2.74 11.43
C SER A 338 -0.59 4.20 11.63
N THR A 339 -0.06 4.56 12.81
CA THR A 339 0.42 5.92 13.09
C THR A 339 1.66 6.25 12.27
N ARG A 340 2.41 5.22 11.86
CA ARG A 340 3.65 5.29 11.07
C ARG A 340 3.45 5.12 9.56
N MET A 341 2.25 4.77 9.10
CA MET A 341 1.89 4.89 7.69
C MET A 341 0.83 5.97 7.47
N PRO A 342 1.08 7.22 7.89
CA PRO A 342 0.17 8.28 7.56
C PRO A 342 0.05 8.39 6.04
N ALA A 343 -1.18 8.65 5.61
CA ALA A 343 -1.43 9.24 4.30
C ALA A 343 -0.43 10.37 4.04
N MET A 344 -0.07 10.62 2.78
CA MET A 344 0.32 11.98 2.32
C MET A 344 -0.28 13.05 3.24
N PRO A 345 0.47 14.03 3.77
CA PRO A 345 0.00 14.87 4.87
C PRO A 345 -1.37 15.46 4.53
N MET A 346 -2.42 14.87 5.12
CA MET A 346 -3.80 15.29 4.89
C MET A 346 -4.10 16.34 5.94
N ASP A 347 -4.50 17.54 5.53
CA ASP A 347 -5.30 18.41 6.38
C ASP A 347 -6.71 18.40 5.83
N TYR A 348 -7.62 17.68 6.50
CA TYR A 348 -8.98 17.55 6.01
C TYR A 348 -9.71 18.88 5.90
N ARG A 349 -9.40 19.84 6.79
CA ARG A 349 -10.05 21.15 6.79
C ARG A 349 -9.64 21.97 5.58
N ARG A 350 -8.37 21.92 5.19
CA ARG A 350 -7.82 22.66 4.04
C ARG A 350 -8.02 21.96 2.70
N GLU A 351 -8.02 20.63 2.71
CA GLU A 351 -8.02 19.81 1.48
C GLU A 351 -9.34 19.11 1.24
N ARG A 352 -10.40 19.47 1.98
CA ARG A 352 -11.71 18.84 1.97
C ARG A 352 -12.13 18.46 0.56
N ASP A 353 -12.04 19.38 -0.40
CA ASP A 353 -12.49 19.20 -1.79
C ASP A 353 -11.76 18.10 -2.56
N SER A 354 -10.55 17.73 -2.12
CA SER A 354 -9.70 16.71 -2.75
C SER A 354 -9.64 15.38 -2.00
N LEU A 355 -10.30 15.28 -0.84
CA LEU A 355 -10.29 14.09 0.03
C LEU A 355 -11.60 13.29 -0.07
N PRO A 356 -11.69 12.07 0.49
CA PRO A 356 -12.96 11.35 0.63
C PRO A 356 -14.02 12.13 1.41
N VAL A 357 -15.30 11.81 1.23
CA VAL A 357 -16.42 12.44 1.98
C VAL A 357 -16.95 11.55 3.11
N GLY A 358 -16.41 10.35 3.24
CA GLY A 358 -16.79 9.38 4.25
C GLY A 358 -15.68 8.37 4.47
N TYR A 359 -15.54 7.93 5.70
CA TYR A 359 -14.55 6.95 6.14
C TYR A 359 -15.28 5.88 6.95
N VAL A 360 -14.98 4.61 6.66
CA VAL A 360 -15.40 3.48 7.47
C VAL A 360 -14.15 2.83 8.03
N VAL A 361 -14.01 2.76 9.35
CA VAL A 361 -12.83 2.22 10.03
C VAL A 361 -13.22 1.13 11.01
N SER A 362 -12.28 0.22 11.29
CA SER A 362 -12.56 -0.98 12.09
C SER A 362 -12.48 -0.81 13.60
N ASP A 363 -12.03 0.34 14.10
CA ASP A 363 -11.71 0.55 15.51
C ASP A 363 -11.63 2.04 15.87
N GLU A 364 -11.81 2.32 17.16
CA GLU A 364 -11.72 3.68 17.73
C GLU A 364 -10.34 4.31 17.58
N ARG A 365 -9.27 3.51 17.62
CA ARG A 365 -7.91 4.01 17.37
C ARG A 365 -7.81 4.66 15.99
N SER A 366 -8.34 4.01 14.96
CA SER A 366 -8.36 4.53 13.60
C SER A 366 -9.25 5.75 13.47
N ARG A 367 -10.37 5.79 14.19
CA ARG A 367 -11.24 6.96 14.26
C ARG A 367 -10.52 8.15 14.89
N ALA A 368 -9.82 7.95 16.00
CA ALA A 368 -9.01 8.99 16.64
C ALA A 368 -7.94 9.54 15.67
N LEU A 369 -7.26 8.66 14.92
CA LEU A 369 -6.29 9.10 13.91
C LEU A 369 -6.92 9.95 12.80
N LEU A 370 -8.11 9.58 12.31
CA LEU A 370 -8.82 10.39 11.33
C LEU A 370 -9.28 11.73 11.90
N HIS A 371 -9.74 11.74 13.16
CA HIS A 371 -10.09 12.96 13.88
C HIS A 371 -8.87 13.90 14.01
N ASP A 372 -7.70 13.36 14.36
CA ASP A 372 -6.44 14.13 14.44
C ASP A 372 -6.00 14.67 13.08
N TRP A 373 -6.36 14.00 11.98
CA TRP A 373 -6.18 14.50 10.61
C TRP A 373 -7.23 15.55 10.21
N GLY A 374 -8.15 15.90 11.13
CA GLY A 374 -9.17 16.93 10.98
C GLY A 374 -10.48 16.45 10.35
N VAL A 375 -10.69 15.14 10.20
CA VAL A 375 -11.93 14.58 9.64
C VAL A 375 -13.07 14.73 10.66
N PRO A 376 -14.23 15.29 10.29
CA PRO A 376 -15.39 15.39 11.19
C PRO A 376 -15.94 14.02 11.58
N ASP A 377 -16.32 13.84 12.86
CA ASP A 377 -16.89 12.58 13.36
C ASP A 377 -18.09 12.08 12.56
N ARG A 378 -18.97 12.99 12.10
CA ARG A 378 -20.12 12.64 11.26
C ARG A 378 -19.75 11.99 9.92
N ASP A 379 -18.51 12.15 9.48
CA ASP A 379 -17.98 11.59 8.24
C ASP A 379 -17.18 10.30 8.51
N ILE A 380 -17.09 9.85 9.77
CA ILE A 380 -16.40 8.63 10.20
C ILE A 380 -17.43 7.65 10.77
N ALA A 381 -17.64 6.54 10.08
CA ALA A 381 -18.40 5.42 10.58
C ALA A 381 -17.47 4.36 11.15
N LEU A 382 -17.86 3.79 12.28
CA LEU A 382 -17.24 2.58 12.82
C LEU A 382 -17.91 1.38 12.18
N GLY A 383 -17.11 0.51 11.57
CA GLY A 383 -17.61 -0.71 10.95
C GLY A 383 -16.59 -1.83 11.05
N SER A 384 -17.01 -3.00 11.51
CA SER A 384 -16.17 -4.20 11.60
C SER A 384 -16.50 -5.16 10.45
N LEU A 385 -15.48 -5.86 9.92
CA LEU A 385 -15.74 -7.01 9.02
C LEU A 385 -16.19 -8.26 9.82
N GLU A 386 -16.38 -8.09 11.13
CA GLU A 386 -16.22 -8.98 12.29
C GLU A 386 -15.42 -10.27 12.15
N ILE A 387 -14.33 -10.31 12.93
CA ILE A 387 -13.93 -11.44 13.79
C ILE A 387 -13.18 -10.83 15.00
N LEU A 388 -13.87 -10.42 16.05
CA LEU A 388 -13.55 -11.03 17.33
C LEU A 388 -14.72 -11.96 17.44
N ALA A 389 -14.52 -13.27 17.27
CA ALA A 389 -15.62 -14.23 17.30
C ALA A 389 -16.61 -13.78 18.38
N GLU A 390 -17.83 -13.43 17.99
CA GLU A 390 -18.86 -13.16 18.98
C GLU A 390 -18.84 -14.34 19.94
N GLU A 391 -18.85 -14.05 21.24
CA GLU A 391 -19.05 -15.05 22.27
C GLU A 391 -20.51 -15.55 22.23
N THR A 392 -21.09 -15.75 21.04
CA THR A 392 -22.16 -16.73 20.95
C THR A 392 -21.50 -18.04 21.36
N PRO A 393 -21.95 -18.71 22.44
CA PRO A 393 -21.46 -20.02 22.80
C PRO A 393 -21.81 -20.96 21.65
N GLN A 394 -20.93 -21.05 20.66
CA GLN A 394 -20.95 -22.14 19.72
C GLN A 394 -20.68 -23.37 20.57
N ALA A 395 -21.60 -24.33 20.53
CA ALA A 395 -21.38 -25.66 21.07
C ALA A 395 -19.96 -26.08 20.67
N PRO A 396 -19.13 -26.58 21.61
CA PRO A 396 -17.74 -26.85 21.33
C PRO A 396 -17.67 -27.80 20.14
N ALA A 397 -17.23 -27.30 18.99
CA ALA A 397 -16.82 -28.15 17.90
C ALA A 397 -15.74 -29.07 18.47
N GLU A 398 -15.83 -30.37 18.20
CA GLU A 398 -14.81 -31.32 18.66
C GLU A 398 -13.42 -30.75 18.35
N PRO A 399 -12.48 -30.78 19.31
CA PRO A 399 -11.19 -30.13 19.13
C PRO A 399 -10.42 -30.80 18.00
N GLY A 400 -10.48 -30.20 16.82
CA GLY A 400 -9.72 -30.64 15.65
C GLY A 400 -8.20 -30.57 15.89
N PRO A 401 -7.41 -31.19 15.00
CA PRO A 401 -5.96 -31.22 15.16
C PRO A 401 -5.36 -29.82 15.06
N VAL A 402 -4.23 -29.63 15.77
CA VAL A 402 -3.41 -28.41 15.69
C VAL A 402 -2.92 -28.18 14.27
N CYS A 403 -2.84 -26.92 13.87
CA CYS A 403 -2.42 -26.54 12.53
C CYS A 403 -1.52 -25.31 12.52
N ALA A 404 -0.61 -25.27 11.54
CA ALA A 404 0.24 -24.13 11.26
C ALA A 404 -0.30 -23.37 10.05
N LEU A 405 -0.70 -22.11 10.23
CA LEU A 405 -1.13 -21.22 9.16
C LEU A 405 0.04 -20.36 8.68
N ILE A 406 0.47 -20.53 7.44
CA ILE A 406 1.61 -19.81 6.86
C ILE A 406 1.07 -18.74 5.90
N LEU A 407 1.29 -17.47 6.23
CA LEU A 407 0.82 -16.32 5.45
C LEU A 407 1.94 -15.82 4.53
N LEU A 408 1.86 -16.16 3.24
CA LEU A 408 2.87 -15.85 2.23
C LEU A 408 2.50 -14.56 1.47
N ASP A 409 3.07 -13.44 1.90
CA ASP A 409 2.75 -12.12 1.30
C ASP A 409 3.56 -11.78 0.04
N ASN A 410 4.75 -12.36 -0.13
CA ASN A 410 5.69 -11.95 -1.18
C ASN A 410 6.60 -13.09 -1.62
N ARG A 411 6.50 -13.46 -2.90
CA ARG A 411 7.34 -14.50 -3.56
C ARG A 411 8.84 -14.40 -3.30
N ARG A 412 9.38 -13.22 -3.01
CA ARG A 412 10.82 -13.05 -2.72
C ARG A 412 11.22 -13.65 -1.36
N VAL A 413 10.36 -13.54 -0.35
CA VAL A 413 10.61 -14.06 1.01
C VAL A 413 9.97 -15.43 1.23
N SER A 414 8.89 -15.75 0.50
CA SER A 414 8.04 -16.91 0.76
C SER A 414 8.81 -18.23 0.82
N GLY A 415 9.71 -18.50 -0.13
CA GLY A 415 10.53 -19.72 -0.14
C GLY A 415 11.50 -19.82 1.03
N THR A 416 12.06 -18.70 1.51
CA THR A 416 12.93 -18.69 2.69
C THR A 416 12.10 -18.87 3.96
N MET A 417 10.99 -18.15 4.09
CA MET A 417 10.08 -18.23 5.22
C MET A 417 9.56 -19.66 5.40
N ILE A 418 9.08 -20.28 4.32
CA ILE A 418 8.49 -21.62 4.41
C ILE A 418 9.54 -22.66 4.79
N ARG A 419 10.76 -22.60 4.24
CA ARG A 419 11.86 -23.51 4.62
C ARG A 419 12.22 -23.37 6.10
N GLN A 420 12.41 -22.14 6.58
CA GLN A 420 12.73 -21.88 7.98
C GLN A 420 11.62 -22.37 8.93
N ILE A 421 10.35 -22.21 8.56
CA ILE A 421 9.23 -22.74 9.35
C ILE A 421 9.26 -24.27 9.35
N LEU A 422 9.36 -24.90 8.16
CA LEU A 422 9.34 -26.35 8.01
C LEU A 422 10.48 -27.02 8.78
N ASP A 423 11.69 -26.44 8.75
CA ASP A 423 12.86 -26.91 9.49
C ASP A 423 12.68 -26.80 11.01
N ALA A 424 11.88 -25.83 11.47
CA ALA A 424 11.62 -25.59 12.88
C ALA A 424 10.39 -26.34 13.45
N LEU A 425 9.57 -26.99 12.62
CA LEU A 425 8.36 -27.66 13.11
C LEU A 425 8.71 -28.89 13.96
N PRO A 426 8.07 -29.08 15.13
CA PRO A 426 8.41 -30.18 16.04
C PRO A 426 7.96 -31.56 15.54
N ALA A 427 7.05 -31.61 14.56
CA ALA A 427 6.58 -32.85 13.96
C ALA A 427 6.19 -32.66 12.48
N THR A 428 6.38 -33.71 11.67
CA THR A 428 6.06 -33.70 10.24
C THR A 428 4.56 -33.83 9.94
N ASN A 429 3.76 -34.30 10.90
CA ASN A 429 2.32 -34.53 10.78
C ASN A 429 1.45 -33.31 11.15
N ILE A 430 2.06 -32.15 11.44
CA ILE A 430 1.30 -30.91 11.67
C ILE A 430 0.69 -30.49 10.33
N ARG A 431 -0.64 -30.41 10.28
CA ARG A 431 -1.36 -29.94 9.09
C ARG A 431 -0.97 -28.49 8.78
N LEU A 432 -0.52 -28.25 7.56
CA LEU A 432 -0.12 -26.93 7.09
C LEU A 432 -1.29 -26.28 6.33
N LEU A 433 -1.64 -25.07 6.71
CA LEU A 433 -2.58 -24.22 5.97
C LEU A 433 -1.73 -23.12 5.33
N VAL A 434 -1.63 -23.10 4.00
CA VAL A 434 -0.74 -22.14 3.31
C VAL A 434 -1.58 -21.17 2.51
N ARG A 435 -1.41 -19.87 2.81
CA ARG A 435 -2.16 -18.79 2.15
C ARG A 435 -1.21 -17.95 1.31
N ALA A 436 -1.31 -18.03 -0.01
CA ALA A 436 -0.58 -17.14 -0.91
C ALA A 436 -1.28 -15.79 -1.07
N HIS A 437 -0.53 -14.72 -1.33
CA HIS A 437 -1.09 -13.42 -1.71
C HIS A 437 -1.74 -13.49 -3.11
N PRO A 438 -2.91 -12.86 -3.40
CA PRO A 438 -3.67 -13.11 -4.63
C PRO A 438 -2.96 -12.53 -5.86
N LEU A 439 -2.08 -11.54 -5.65
CA LEU A 439 -1.21 -10.98 -6.69
C LEU A 439 0.07 -11.80 -6.94
N THR A 440 0.37 -12.78 -6.07
CA THR A 440 1.50 -13.70 -6.23
C THR A 440 1.01 -15.11 -5.91
N PRO A 441 0.18 -15.70 -6.79
CA PRO A 441 -0.35 -17.06 -6.57
C PRO A 441 0.77 -18.11 -6.51
N PHE A 442 0.46 -19.33 -6.09
CA PHE A 442 1.42 -20.44 -6.04
C PHE A 442 2.06 -20.75 -7.39
N SER A 443 1.35 -20.55 -8.50
CA SER A 443 1.91 -20.68 -9.87
C SER A 443 3.09 -19.74 -10.13
N ALA A 444 3.24 -18.67 -9.34
CA ALA A 444 4.36 -17.74 -9.39
C ALA A 444 5.41 -17.97 -8.27
N GLN A 445 5.31 -19.09 -7.53
CA GLN A 445 6.13 -19.44 -6.36
C GLN A 445 6.53 -20.94 -6.39
N PRO A 446 7.30 -21.40 -7.39
CA PRO A 446 7.67 -22.81 -7.52
C PRO A 446 8.54 -23.33 -6.37
N ASP A 447 9.35 -22.45 -5.78
CA ASP A 447 10.18 -22.70 -4.59
C ASP A 447 9.34 -23.07 -3.36
N VAL A 448 8.18 -22.44 -3.19
CA VAL A 448 7.22 -22.76 -2.13
C VAL A 448 6.61 -24.14 -2.35
N LEU A 449 6.20 -24.44 -3.59
CA LEU A 449 5.63 -25.75 -3.92
C LEU A 449 6.66 -26.88 -3.74
N GLN A 450 7.91 -26.63 -4.13
CA GLN A 450 9.01 -27.57 -3.92
C GLN A 450 9.26 -27.82 -2.41
N ALA A 451 9.25 -26.77 -1.58
CA ALA A 451 9.44 -26.93 -0.15
C ALA A 451 8.30 -27.71 0.53
N LEU A 452 7.09 -27.66 -0.04
CA LEU A 452 5.90 -28.36 0.45
C LEU A 452 5.76 -29.79 -0.09
N GLU A 453 6.63 -30.23 -1.00
CA GLU A 453 6.59 -31.56 -1.58
C GLU A 453 6.68 -32.64 -0.50
N GLY A 454 5.74 -33.60 -0.52
CA GLY A 454 5.67 -34.67 0.49
C GLY A 454 5.11 -34.26 1.87
N ARG A 455 4.64 -33.02 2.05
CA ARG A 455 3.98 -32.55 3.28
C ARG A 455 2.45 -32.58 3.15
N ASP A 456 1.74 -32.76 4.26
CA ASP A 456 0.28 -32.59 4.34
C ASP A 456 -0.07 -31.10 4.47
N TRP A 457 -0.50 -30.49 3.36
CA TRP A 457 -0.83 -29.07 3.30
C TRP A 457 -2.08 -28.76 2.48
N GLU A 458 -2.72 -27.64 2.79
CA GLU A 458 -3.92 -27.13 2.12
C GLU A 458 -3.70 -25.70 1.61
N ASP A 459 -4.06 -25.44 0.35
CA ASP A 459 -4.15 -24.09 -0.20
C ASP A 459 -5.41 -23.39 0.34
N VAL A 460 -5.22 -22.39 1.20
CA VAL A 460 -6.30 -21.58 1.78
C VAL A 460 -6.34 -20.16 1.19
N THR A 461 -5.75 -19.97 0.02
CA THR A 461 -5.75 -18.70 -0.72
C THR A 461 -7.16 -18.29 -1.10
N GLY A 462 -7.53 -17.04 -0.82
CA GLY A 462 -8.86 -16.51 -1.11
C GLY A 462 -9.97 -16.96 -0.14
N VAL A 463 -9.73 -17.95 0.73
CA VAL A 463 -10.69 -18.41 1.74
C VAL A 463 -10.83 -17.37 2.87
N LEU A 464 -12.02 -17.26 3.46
CA LEU A 464 -12.26 -16.35 4.60
C LEU A 464 -11.47 -16.81 5.83
N MET A 465 -10.82 -15.89 6.55
CA MET A 465 -9.96 -16.25 7.69
C MET A 465 -10.71 -17.02 8.78
N ARG A 466 -12.00 -16.69 9.06
CA ARG A 466 -12.88 -17.45 9.97
C ARG A 466 -13.13 -18.90 9.57
N LYS A 467 -12.97 -19.24 8.29
CA LYS A 467 -13.12 -20.61 7.78
C LYS A 467 -11.78 -21.37 7.77
N VAL A 468 -10.66 -20.65 7.91
CA VAL A 468 -9.30 -21.19 7.87
C VAL A 468 -8.78 -21.43 9.29
N VAL A 469 -8.90 -20.42 10.16
CA VAL A 469 -8.41 -20.49 11.53
C VAL A 469 -9.33 -21.37 12.36
N ARG A 470 -8.71 -22.29 13.08
CA ARG A 470 -9.35 -23.06 14.14
C ARG A 470 -9.02 -22.37 15.47
N PRO A 471 -10.00 -21.75 16.15
CA PRO A 471 -9.76 -21.05 17.41
C PRO A 471 -9.02 -21.96 18.41
N ASP A 472 -8.03 -21.40 19.11
CA ASP A 472 -7.22 -22.10 20.12
C ASP A 472 -6.39 -23.29 19.59
N ARG A 473 -6.37 -23.52 18.27
CA ARG A 473 -5.69 -24.66 17.60
C ARG A 473 -4.77 -24.26 16.44
N THR A 474 -4.74 -22.98 16.07
CA THR A 474 -3.90 -22.50 14.96
C THR A 474 -2.76 -21.62 15.45
N LEU A 475 -1.54 -21.92 15.01
CA LEU A 475 -0.39 -21.01 15.08
C LEU A 475 -0.17 -20.39 13.70
N ALA A 476 -0.31 -19.08 13.60
CA ALA A 476 -0.10 -18.33 12.37
C ALA A 476 1.33 -17.79 12.29
N PHE A 477 1.92 -17.77 11.10
CA PHE A 477 3.23 -17.18 10.81
C PHE A 477 3.06 -16.07 9.79
N SER A 478 3.65 -14.91 10.05
CA SER A 478 3.58 -13.78 9.13
C SER A 478 4.87 -12.96 9.14
N PRO A 479 5.41 -12.55 7.98
CA PRO A 479 6.60 -11.70 7.94
C PRO A 479 6.29 -10.30 8.46
N CYS A 480 5.16 -9.70 8.02
CA CYS A 480 4.57 -8.48 8.60
C CYS A 480 3.15 -8.21 8.03
N SER A 481 2.41 -9.24 7.64
CA SER A 481 1.09 -9.08 7.00
C SER A 481 0.06 -8.54 7.98
N GLY A 482 -0.78 -7.61 7.52
CA GLY A 482 -2.06 -7.37 8.20
C GLY A 482 -2.96 -8.60 8.28
N ALA A 483 -2.74 -9.64 7.46
CA ALA A 483 -3.45 -10.92 7.57
C ALA A 483 -3.09 -11.69 8.86
N GLY A 484 -1.93 -11.43 9.48
CA GLY A 484 -1.58 -12.01 10.79
C GLY A 484 -2.53 -11.52 11.88
N VAL A 485 -2.79 -10.20 11.92
CA VAL A 485 -3.79 -9.60 12.82
C VAL A 485 -5.18 -10.18 12.54
N ASP A 486 -5.51 -10.39 11.26
CA ASP A 486 -6.78 -11.03 10.87
C ASP A 486 -6.88 -12.48 11.39
N ALA A 487 -5.77 -13.21 11.50
CA ALA A 487 -5.74 -14.56 12.08
C ALA A 487 -5.93 -14.55 13.61
N VAL A 488 -5.29 -13.62 14.33
CA VAL A 488 -5.47 -13.43 15.79
C VAL A 488 -6.92 -13.09 16.12
N ARG A 489 -7.53 -12.23 15.30
CA ARG A 489 -8.95 -11.91 15.32
C ARG A 489 -9.84 -13.17 15.31
N CYS A 490 -9.42 -14.22 14.60
CA CYS A 490 -10.09 -15.52 14.55
C CYS A 490 -9.70 -16.52 15.65
N GLY A 491 -8.86 -16.14 16.60
CA GLY A 491 -8.39 -17.02 17.67
C GLY A 491 -7.17 -17.87 17.31
N ALA A 492 -6.33 -17.42 16.37
CA ALA A 492 -4.99 -17.98 16.20
C ALA A 492 -3.99 -17.33 17.18
N ALA A 493 -2.98 -18.08 17.59
CA ALA A 493 -1.72 -17.49 18.07
C ALA A 493 -0.91 -16.99 16.86
N LEU A 494 -0.05 -15.99 17.04
CA LEU A 494 0.71 -15.39 15.94
C LEU A 494 2.20 -15.28 16.24
N VAL A 495 3.02 -15.70 15.28
CA VAL A 495 4.46 -15.47 15.23
C VAL A 495 4.78 -14.49 14.11
N TRP A 496 5.33 -13.34 14.47
CA TRP A 496 5.88 -12.38 13.53
C TRP A 496 7.32 -12.75 13.18
N MET A 497 7.66 -12.69 11.90
CA MET A 497 9.02 -12.90 11.39
C MET A 497 9.53 -11.62 10.72
N PRO A 498 9.65 -10.49 11.45
CA PRO A 498 9.90 -9.18 10.87
C PRO A 498 11.29 -9.05 10.24
N TYR A 499 12.26 -9.89 10.62
CA TYR A 499 13.58 -9.95 9.97
C TYR A 499 13.50 -10.39 8.51
N LEU A 500 12.42 -11.07 8.12
CA LEU A 500 12.10 -11.37 6.71
C LEU A 500 11.33 -10.23 6.04
N SER A 501 11.16 -9.07 6.69
CA SER A 501 10.44 -7.92 6.15
C SER A 501 11.02 -6.56 6.50
N SER A 502 11.69 -5.92 5.56
CA SER A 502 12.01 -4.49 5.61
C SER A 502 10.80 -3.55 5.54
N ASN A 503 9.58 -4.07 5.31
CA ASN A 503 8.33 -3.32 5.54
C ASN A 503 7.81 -3.48 6.98
N ALA A 504 8.40 -4.35 7.81
CA ALA A 504 8.01 -4.51 9.20
C ALA A 504 8.00 -3.18 9.99
N PRO A 505 8.92 -2.21 9.76
CA PRO A 505 8.85 -0.91 10.41
C PRO A 505 7.52 -0.16 10.17
N ALA A 506 6.95 -0.31 8.96
CA ALA A 506 5.67 0.30 8.60
C ALA A 506 4.47 -0.38 9.31
N HIS A 507 4.66 -1.63 9.74
CA HIS A 507 3.67 -2.46 10.43
C HIS A 507 3.97 -2.62 11.93
N MET A 508 4.93 -1.87 12.48
CA MET A 508 5.37 -1.98 13.87
C MET A 508 4.19 -1.94 14.85
N ASP A 509 3.23 -1.04 14.66
CA ASP A 509 2.06 -0.95 15.54
C ASP A 509 1.30 -2.27 15.66
N ALA A 510 1.16 -3.03 14.58
CA ALA A 510 0.56 -4.36 14.60
C ALA A 510 1.48 -5.38 15.29
N ILE A 511 2.78 -5.32 15.01
CA ILE A 511 3.80 -6.22 15.57
C ILE A 511 3.93 -6.07 17.08
N ALA A 512 3.93 -4.84 17.61
CA ALA A 512 4.03 -4.58 19.04
C ALA A 512 2.71 -4.78 19.80
N SER A 513 1.57 -4.72 19.11
CA SER A 513 0.25 -4.84 19.76
C SER A 513 -0.31 -6.25 19.76
N THR A 514 0.31 -7.21 19.05
CA THR A 514 -0.20 -8.57 18.93
C THR A 514 0.88 -9.59 18.62
N GLY A 515 0.68 -10.84 19.03
CA GLY A 515 1.56 -11.94 18.66
C GLY A 515 2.91 -11.92 19.35
N THR A 516 3.76 -12.86 18.97
CA THR A 516 5.14 -12.97 19.44
C THR A 516 6.10 -12.65 18.31
N VAL A 517 7.14 -11.86 18.60
CA VAL A 517 8.20 -11.57 17.63
C VAL A 517 9.25 -12.68 17.65
N CYS A 518 9.60 -13.16 16.47
CA CYS A 518 10.75 -14.03 16.23
C CYS A 518 11.86 -13.18 15.61
N ASP A 519 12.97 -13.00 16.34
CA ASP A 519 14.04 -12.08 15.97
C ASP A 519 14.99 -12.67 14.90
N GLY A 520 14.97 -13.98 14.71
CA GLY A 520 15.70 -14.67 13.66
C GLY A 520 15.34 -16.15 13.54
N ALA A 521 15.85 -16.79 12.48
CA ALA A 521 15.57 -18.20 12.19
C ALA A 521 15.95 -19.15 13.34
N SER A 522 16.97 -18.80 14.13
CA SER A 522 17.41 -19.57 15.31
C SER A 522 16.37 -19.65 16.42
N ASP A 523 15.46 -18.68 16.49
CA ASP A 523 14.48 -18.59 17.57
C ASP A 523 13.18 -19.32 17.23
N LEU A 524 12.97 -19.63 15.95
CA LEU A 524 11.77 -20.31 15.47
C LEU A 524 11.45 -21.61 16.22
N PRO A 525 12.42 -22.52 16.51
CA PRO A 525 12.13 -23.74 17.26
C PRO A 525 11.48 -23.48 18.63
N ARG A 526 11.84 -22.38 19.30
CA ARG A 526 11.22 -21.97 20.57
C ARG A 526 9.75 -21.60 20.37
N HIS A 527 9.44 -20.90 19.28
CA HIS A 527 8.10 -20.43 18.98
C HIS A 527 7.19 -21.51 18.39
N THR A 528 7.74 -22.48 17.64
CA THR A 528 6.97 -23.61 17.10
C THR A 528 6.69 -24.69 18.16
N ALA A 529 7.44 -24.74 19.26
CA ALA A 529 7.26 -25.72 20.34
C ALA A 529 5.84 -25.73 20.93
N VAL A 530 5.12 -24.61 20.91
CA VAL A 530 3.72 -24.53 21.39
C VAL A 530 2.76 -25.42 20.57
N LEU A 531 3.12 -25.80 19.35
CA LEU A 531 2.34 -26.74 18.54
C LEU A 531 2.31 -28.16 19.12
N ALA A 532 3.27 -28.52 19.99
CA ALA A 532 3.31 -29.81 20.66
C ALA A 532 2.38 -29.89 21.89
N ASP A 533 1.99 -28.75 22.47
CA ASP A 533 1.05 -28.67 23.61
C ASP A 533 -0.20 -27.86 23.22
N PRO A 534 -1.32 -28.54 22.89
CA PRO A 534 -2.56 -27.86 22.52
C PRO A 534 -3.11 -26.91 23.60
N ALA A 535 -2.77 -27.11 24.88
CA ALA A 535 -3.17 -26.20 25.94
C ALA A 535 -2.27 -24.94 25.97
N ALA A 536 -0.98 -25.07 25.71
CA ALA A 536 -0.08 -23.92 25.54
C ALA A 536 -0.48 -23.06 24.34
N LEU A 537 -0.78 -23.68 23.21
CA LEU A 537 -1.25 -22.97 22.01
C LEU A 537 -2.56 -22.20 22.29
N ALA A 538 -3.51 -22.82 22.98
CA ALA A 538 -4.75 -22.16 23.38
C ALA A 538 -4.51 -20.94 24.29
N ARG A 539 -3.61 -21.07 25.29
CA ARG A 539 -3.22 -19.94 26.16
C ARG A 539 -2.59 -18.80 25.38
N GLN A 540 -1.68 -19.12 24.45
CA GLN A 540 -1.05 -18.10 23.59
C GLN A 540 -2.07 -17.40 22.70
N ALA A 541 -2.94 -18.15 22.03
CA ALA A 541 -3.97 -17.59 21.15
C ALA A 541 -4.91 -16.64 21.90
N ARG A 542 -5.32 -17.00 23.12
CA ARG A 542 -6.13 -16.14 23.99
C ARG A 542 -5.35 -14.89 24.41
N THR A 543 -4.09 -15.02 24.80
CA THR A 543 -3.23 -13.88 25.18
C THR A 543 -3.05 -12.90 24.02
N ASP A 544 -2.74 -13.39 22.83
CA ASP A 544 -2.59 -12.56 21.62
C ASP A 544 -3.90 -11.82 21.30
N ARG A 545 -5.03 -12.53 21.42
CA ARG A 545 -6.37 -11.97 21.20
C ARG A 545 -6.73 -10.92 22.27
N ASP A 546 -6.43 -11.17 23.53
CA ASP A 546 -6.74 -10.24 24.62
C ASP A 546 -5.87 -8.98 24.51
N THR A 547 -4.61 -9.12 24.09
CA THR A 547 -3.73 -7.98 23.77
C THR A 547 -4.28 -7.18 22.59
N LEU A 548 -4.73 -7.86 21.53
CA LEU A 548 -5.39 -7.19 20.39
C LEU A 548 -6.67 -6.46 20.82
N ARG A 549 -7.49 -7.08 21.67
CA ARG A 549 -8.72 -6.49 22.24
C ARG A 549 -8.40 -5.27 23.09
N ALA A 550 -7.37 -5.31 23.93
CA ALA A 550 -6.95 -4.15 24.70
C ALA A 550 -6.51 -2.97 23.82
N ALA A 551 -5.94 -3.27 22.64
CA ALA A 551 -5.53 -2.26 21.67
C ALA A 551 -6.66 -1.74 20.76
N LEU A 552 -7.81 -2.43 20.69
CA LEU A 552 -8.92 -2.13 19.78
C LEU A 552 -10.27 -2.12 20.49
N THR A 553 -11.02 -1.02 20.41
CA THR A 553 -12.41 -1.02 20.85
C THR A 553 -13.29 -1.74 19.82
N PRO A 554 -14.02 -2.82 20.21
CA PRO A 554 -14.90 -3.54 19.29
C PRO A 554 -16.08 -2.67 18.83
N THR A 555 -16.48 -2.84 17.58
CA THR A 555 -17.63 -2.15 16.98
C THR A 555 -18.66 -3.20 16.55
N HIS A 556 -19.91 -3.06 16.98
CA HIS A 556 -20.99 -4.02 16.65
C HIS A 556 -21.60 -3.83 15.26
N THR A 557 -21.26 -2.74 14.56
CA THR A 557 -21.83 -2.43 13.24
C THR A 557 -21.01 -3.10 12.14
N PRO A 558 -21.61 -3.93 11.26
CA PRO A 558 -20.93 -4.47 10.10
C PRO A 558 -20.41 -3.39 9.15
N LEU A 559 -19.26 -3.62 8.51
CA LEU A 559 -18.67 -2.72 7.52
C LEU A 559 -19.64 -2.41 6.37
N VAL A 560 -20.41 -3.40 5.93
CA VAL A 560 -21.39 -3.21 4.84
C VAL A 560 -22.49 -2.25 5.27
N ASP A 561 -23.05 -2.43 6.46
CA ASP A 561 -24.09 -1.56 7.01
C ASP A 561 -23.60 -0.12 7.17
N ALA A 562 -22.38 0.06 7.68
CA ALA A 562 -21.75 1.38 7.79
C ALA A 562 -21.54 2.04 6.41
N VAL A 563 -21.14 1.28 5.39
CA VAL A 563 -21.03 1.76 4.00
C VAL A 563 -22.40 2.18 3.48
N CYS A 564 -23.41 1.33 3.63
CA CYS A 564 -24.78 1.60 3.18
C CYS A 564 -25.37 2.85 3.84
N ALA A 565 -25.17 3.02 5.15
CA ALA A 565 -25.60 4.19 5.91
C ALA A 565 -24.95 5.49 5.38
N LEU A 566 -23.63 5.47 5.11
CA LEU A 566 -22.93 6.62 4.53
C LEU A 566 -23.44 6.96 3.12
N ILE A 567 -23.75 5.95 2.30
CA ILE A 567 -24.33 6.18 0.96
C ILE A 567 -25.71 6.85 1.09
N ALA A 568 -26.58 6.31 1.94
CA ALA A 568 -27.94 6.83 2.13
C ALA A 568 -27.94 8.28 2.64
N ALA A 569 -27.09 8.60 3.64
CA ALA A 569 -26.98 9.95 4.19
C ALA A 569 -26.59 11.00 3.14
N ARG A 570 -25.83 10.61 2.12
CA ARG A 570 -25.39 11.52 1.05
C ARG A 570 -26.39 11.69 -0.07
N GLN A 571 -27.20 10.67 -0.36
CA GLN A 571 -28.29 10.80 -1.33
C GLN A 571 -29.41 11.72 -0.80
N GLY A 572 -29.59 11.81 0.51
CA GLY A 572 -30.55 12.72 1.15
C GLY A 572 -30.11 14.19 1.30
N THR A 573 -28.85 14.53 0.99
CA THR A 573 -28.35 15.92 1.13
C THR A 573 -28.25 16.57 -0.25
N PRO A 574 -29.08 17.57 -0.60
CA PRO A 574 -28.93 18.28 -1.87
C PRO A 574 -27.58 19.02 -1.87
N TYR A 575 -26.75 18.70 -2.87
CA TYR A 575 -25.46 19.37 -3.07
C TYR A 575 -25.75 20.82 -3.52
N THR A 576 -25.64 21.77 -2.60
CA THR A 576 -25.57 23.19 -2.97
C THR A 576 -24.29 23.40 -3.75
N ARG A 577 -24.43 23.52 -5.08
CA ARG A 577 -23.40 24.10 -5.95
C ARG A 577 -22.96 25.41 -5.30
N SER A 578 -21.71 25.53 -4.87
CA SER A 578 -21.08 26.84 -4.87
C SER A 578 -20.95 27.20 -6.35
N GLN A 579 -21.87 28.06 -6.80
CA GLN A 579 -21.57 28.93 -7.91
C GLN A 579 -20.42 29.80 -7.41
N ASP A 580 -19.23 29.56 -7.92
CA ASP A 580 -18.23 30.60 -8.18
C ASP A 580 -17.38 30.05 -9.33
N ASN A 581 -17.73 30.52 -10.53
CA ASN A 581 -16.80 30.61 -11.63
C ASN A 581 -15.94 31.83 -11.34
N ASP A 582 -14.63 31.64 -11.17
CA ASP A 582 -13.59 32.47 -11.77
C ASP A 582 -12.27 31.67 -11.86
#